data_AF-A0A367AXQ5-F1
#
_entry.id   AF-A0A367AXQ5-F1
#
_cell.length_a   1.000
_cell.length_b   1.000
_cell.length_c   1.000
_cell.angle_alpha   90.00
_cell.angle_beta   90.00
_cell.angle_gamma   90.00
#
_symmetry.space_group_name_H-M   'P 1'
#
loop_
_entity.id
_entity.type
_entity.pdbx_description
1 polymer ?
#
loop_
_entity_poly.entity_id
_entity_poly.type
_entity_poly.pdbx_seq_one_letter_code
_entity_poly.pdbx_strand_id
1 'polypeptide(L)'
;MPDRMLCGMSRSRPVLLLIGALVGAGIVWAAGQVAGYDGRKHIDLAGWAEADDAWTREMMPGARWATDELCSDELPCDQAVTSETLTMYRFDDHADAVAAAREFAGEAYKSGWIVVRFEPGALSREERQAFVGGLDCINVGVTEDGVEC
;
A
#
# COMPACT_ATOMS: atom_id res chain seq x y z
N MET A 1 -56.41 -44.25 41.14
CA MET A 1 -55.08 -44.88 41.15
C MET A 1 -54.33 -44.39 39.93
N PRO A 2 -53.11 -43.86 40.10
CA PRO A 2 -52.42 -43.02 39.13
C PRO A 2 -51.59 -43.86 38.17
N ASP A 3 -51.41 -43.39 36.94
CA ASP A 3 -50.26 -43.82 36.14
C ASP A 3 -49.44 -42.63 35.67
N ARG A 4 -48.13 -42.84 35.75
CA ARG A 4 -47.08 -41.83 35.85
C ARG A 4 -46.61 -41.36 34.47
N MET A 5 -46.18 -40.10 34.49
CA MET A 5 -45.03 -39.51 33.77
C MET A 5 -44.13 -40.49 32.99
N LEU A 6 -43.71 -40.08 31.79
CA LEU A 6 -42.32 -40.02 31.29
C LEU A 6 -42.35 -39.19 29.97
N CYS A 7 -41.72 -38.02 29.93
CA CYS A 7 -40.34 -37.76 29.46
C CYS A 7 -40.18 -38.00 27.93
N GLY A 8 -39.74 -37.06 27.09
CA GLY A 8 -39.02 -35.83 27.37
C GLY A 8 -39.12 -34.83 26.22
N MET A 9 -39.04 -33.55 26.61
CA MET A 9 -38.61 -32.49 25.72
C MET A 9 -37.17 -32.78 25.29
N SER A 10 -36.95 -33.11 24.01
CA SER A 10 -35.64 -32.94 23.38
C SER A 10 -35.68 -31.69 22.51
N ARG A 11 -35.78 -30.53 23.17
CA ARG A 11 -35.31 -29.26 22.60
C ARG A 11 -33.80 -29.29 22.75
N SER A 12 -33.07 -29.49 21.67
CA SER A 12 -31.70 -28.99 21.46
C SER A 12 -31.15 -29.56 20.16
N ARG A 13 -31.10 -28.76 19.09
CA ARG A 13 -30.13 -28.87 17.98
C ARG A 13 -30.27 -27.86 16.80
N PRO A 14 -30.55 -26.56 17.01
CA PRO A 14 -30.21 -25.59 15.94
C PRO A 14 -28.98 -24.73 16.25
N VAL A 15 -28.51 -24.65 17.50
CA VAL A 15 -27.47 -23.68 17.90
C VAL A 15 -26.06 -24.05 17.40
N LEU A 16 -25.75 -25.35 17.25
CA LEU A 16 -24.41 -25.81 16.84
C LEU A 16 -24.07 -25.54 15.36
N LEU A 17 -25.07 -25.37 14.49
CA LEU A 17 -24.82 -25.08 13.06
C LEU A 17 -24.54 -23.60 12.79
N LEU A 18 -25.03 -22.68 13.63
CA LEU A 18 -24.81 -21.25 13.48
C LEU A 18 -23.37 -20.84 13.83
N ILE A 19 -22.74 -21.52 14.79
CA ILE A 19 -21.34 -21.23 15.19
C ILE A 19 -20.36 -21.69 14.11
N GLY A 20 -20.58 -22.86 13.50
CA GLY A 20 -19.71 -23.38 12.43
C GLY A 20 -19.75 -22.52 11.15
N ALA A 21 -20.91 -21.97 10.80
CA ALA A 21 -21.05 -21.10 9.63
C ALA A 21 -20.36 -19.74 9.81
N LEU A 22 -20.41 -19.15 11.01
CA LEU A 22 -19.75 -17.87 11.30
C LEU A 22 -18.22 -17.98 11.32
N VAL A 23 -17.69 -19.07 11.88
CA VAL A 23 -16.23 -19.32 11.88
C VAL A 23 -15.74 -19.61 10.46
N GLY A 24 -16.48 -20.41 9.67
CA GLY A 24 -16.13 -20.68 8.27
C GLY A 24 -16.15 -19.43 7.39
N ALA A 25 -17.18 -18.57 7.52
CA ALA A 25 -17.25 -17.31 6.80
C ALA A 25 -16.13 -16.33 7.20
N GLY A 26 -15.81 -16.26 8.50
CA GLY A 26 -14.71 -15.42 8.99
C GLY A 26 -13.35 -15.86 8.45
N ILE A 27 -13.08 -17.17 8.38
CA ILE A 27 -11.83 -17.71 7.84
C ILE A 27 -11.73 -17.47 6.33
N VAL A 28 -12.81 -17.66 5.56
CA VAL A 28 -12.80 -17.41 4.11
C VAL A 28 -12.62 -15.92 3.80
N TRP A 29 -13.25 -15.04 4.58
CA TRP A 29 -13.06 -13.59 4.43
C TRP A 29 -11.63 -13.17 4.79
N ALA A 30 -11.08 -13.68 5.90
CA ALA A 30 -9.69 -13.43 6.29
C ALA A 30 -8.69 -14.00 5.28
N ALA A 31 -8.94 -15.19 4.73
CA ALA A 31 -8.11 -15.78 3.68
C ALA A 31 -8.17 -14.98 2.38
N GLY A 32 -9.33 -14.40 2.04
CA GLY A 32 -9.47 -13.46 0.93
C GLY A 32 -8.65 -12.18 1.14
N GLN A 33 -8.64 -11.64 2.36
CA GLN A 33 -7.79 -10.50 2.72
C GLN A 33 -6.30 -10.84 2.61
N VAL A 34 -5.87 -12.01 3.08
CA VAL A 34 -4.47 -12.46 2.96
C VAL A 34 -4.07 -12.75 1.52
N ALA A 35 -4.96 -13.31 0.70
CA ALA A 35 -4.69 -13.59 -0.71
C ALA A 35 -4.61 -12.32 -1.58
N GLY A 36 -5.28 -11.23 -1.16
CA GLY A 36 -5.16 -9.90 -1.77
C GLY A 36 -4.15 -8.98 -1.08
N TYR A 37 -3.49 -9.46 -0.03
CA TYR A 37 -2.54 -8.66 0.74
C TYR A 37 -1.21 -8.58 -0.01
N ASP A 38 -0.96 -7.42 -0.59
CA ASP A 38 0.37 -7.10 -1.10
C ASP A 38 1.20 -6.46 0.00
N GLY A 39 2.25 -7.15 0.46
CA GLY A 39 3.16 -6.66 1.51
C GLY A 39 3.84 -5.33 1.14
N ARG A 40 3.90 -5.01 -0.16
CA ARG A 40 4.48 -3.78 -0.72
C ARG A 40 3.69 -2.53 -0.39
N LYS A 41 2.47 -2.67 0.13
CA LYS A 41 1.69 -1.52 0.65
C LYS A 41 2.32 -0.87 1.89
N HIS A 42 3.26 -1.54 2.56
CA HIS A 42 3.92 -1.04 3.77
C HIS A 42 5.26 -0.36 3.52
N ILE A 43 5.54 0.07 2.28
CA ILE A 43 6.73 0.87 2.03
C ILE A 43 6.59 2.20 2.76
N ASP A 44 7.53 2.43 3.68
CA ASP A 44 7.65 3.65 4.44
C ASP A 44 8.59 4.61 3.73
N LEU A 45 8.14 5.87 3.52
CA LEU A 45 8.95 6.90 2.91
C LEU A 45 9.99 7.52 3.86
N ALA A 46 10.05 7.11 5.13
CA ALA A 46 11.00 7.62 6.12
C ALA A 46 12.46 7.53 5.65
N GLY A 47 12.83 6.44 4.99
CA GLY A 47 14.18 6.25 4.44
C GLY A 47 14.58 7.29 3.38
N TRP A 48 13.62 7.99 2.78
CA TRP A 48 13.84 9.07 1.82
C TRP A 48 13.81 10.45 2.46
N ALA A 49 12.89 10.67 3.41
CA ALA A 49 12.75 11.93 4.14
C ALA A 49 13.91 12.19 5.10
N GLU A 50 14.51 11.13 5.63
CA GLU A 50 15.56 11.16 6.65
C GLU A 50 16.89 10.59 6.11
N ALA A 51 17.01 10.47 4.79
CA ALA A 51 18.11 9.77 4.14
C ALA A 51 19.47 10.45 4.41
N ASP A 52 20.37 9.71 5.07
CA ASP A 52 21.76 10.11 5.26
C ASP A 52 22.69 9.57 4.16
N ASP A 53 22.23 8.65 3.31
CA ASP A 53 23.06 8.09 2.26
C ASP A 53 23.35 9.12 1.16
N ALA A 54 24.52 8.98 0.53
CA ALA A 54 25.03 9.97 -0.40
C ALA A 54 24.19 10.04 -1.69
N TRP A 55 23.67 8.91 -2.16
CA TRP A 55 22.94 8.84 -3.41
C TRP A 55 21.55 9.48 -3.27
N THR A 56 20.83 9.20 -2.18
CA THR A 56 19.53 9.84 -1.93
C THR A 56 19.68 11.35 -1.73
N ARG A 57 20.73 11.83 -1.05
CA ARG A 57 20.99 13.27 -0.91
C ARG A 57 21.32 13.97 -2.24
N GLU A 58 21.93 13.25 -3.18
CA GLU A 58 22.19 13.74 -4.53
C GLU A 58 20.92 13.77 -5.38
N MET A 59 20.11 12.71 -5.33
CA MET A 59 18.89 12.58 -6.13
C MET A 59 17.70 13.38 -5.58
N MET A 60 17.65 13.57 -4.25
CA MET A 60 16.59 14.27 -3.52
C MET A 60 17.19 15.32 -2.57
N PRO A 61 17.89 16.35 -3.09
CA PRO A 61 18.43 17.41 -2.25
C PRO A 61 17.30 18.15 -1.52
N GLY A 62 17.51 18.38 -0.22
CA GLY A 62 16.52 19.04 0.63
C GLY A 62 15.26 18.20 0.89
N ALA A 63 15.34 16.86 0.74
CA ALA A 63 14.24 15.97 1.08
C ALA A 63 13.69 16.25 2.48
N ARG A 64 12.36 16.34 2.57
CA ARG A 64 11.63 16.52 3.83
C ARG A 64 10.24 15.93 3.73
N TRP A 65 9.66 15.62 4.89
CA TRP A 65 8.24 15.34 5.01
C TRP A 65 7.40 16.53 4.53
N ALA A 66 6.37 16.23 3.76
CA ALA A 66 5.38 17.18 3.25
C ALA A 66 3.97 16.58 3.22
N THR A 67 3.73 15.51 4.00
CA THR A 67 2.43 14.82 4.07
C THR A 67 1.29 15.79 4.38
N ASP A 68 1.40 16.57 5.45
CA ASP A 68 0.33 17.50 5.86
C ASP A 68 0.13 18.68 4.88
N GLU A 69 1.11 18.92 4.00
CA GLU A 69 1.06 20.00 3.00
C GLU A 69 0.44 19.54 1.69
N LEU A 70 0.68 18.27 1.31
CA LEU A 70 0.41 17.77 -0.03
C LEU A 70 -0.70 16.71 -0.06
N CYS A 71 -0.86 15.93 1.00
CA CYS A 71 -1.93 14.96 1.12
C CYS A 71 -3.21 15.66 1.60
N SER A 72 -4.31 15.37 0.92
CA SER A 72 -5.62 15.96 1.19
C SER A 72 -6.73 15.01 0.78
N ASP A 73 -7.99 15.39 1.01
CA ASP A 73 -9.12 14.59 0.53
C ASP A 73 -9.16 14.47 -1.01
N GLU A 74 -8.57 15.44 -1.73
CA GLU A 74 -8.48 15.44 -3.20
C GLU A 74 -7.28 14.61 -3.71
N LEU A 75 -6.25 14.46 -2.89
CA LEU A 75 -5.08 13.61 -3.15
C LEU A 75 -4.83 12.75 -1.91
N PRO A 76 -5.54 11.61 -1.76
CA PRO A 76 -5.62 10.84 -0.52
C PRO A 76 -4.38 9.96 -0.31
N CYS A 77 -3.21 10.59 -0.22
CA CYS A 77 -1.97 9.91 0.17
C CYS A 77 -1.83 9.83 1.70
N ASP A 78 -1.15 8.78 2.17
CA ASP A 78 -0.81 8.59 3.59
C ASP A 78 0.51 9.26 3.96
N GLN A 79 1.42 9.36 2.98
CA GLN A 79 2.75 9.91 3.16
C GLN A 79 3.16 10.68 1.91
N ALA A 80 3.79 11.84 2.11
CA ALA A 80 4.45 12.57 1.04
C ALA A 80 5.81 13.09 1.48
N VAL A 81 6.80 12.95 0.60
CA VAL A 81 8.15 13.48 0.76
C VAL A 81 8.45 14.36 -0.43
N THR A 82 8.91 15.58 -0.20
CA THR A 82 9.30 16.50 -1.28
C THR A 82 10.76 16.88 -1.17
N SER A 83 11.39 17.08 -2.32
CA SER A 83 12.75 17.61 -2.47
C SER A 83 12.74 18.75 -3.50
N GLU A 84 13.91 19.30 -3.81
CA GLU A 84 14.07 20.27 -4.89
C GLU A 84 13.93 19.63 -6.30
N THR A 85 14.00 18.29 -6.39
CA THR A 85 14.07 17.55 -7.65
C THR A 85 12.82 16.73 -7.96
N LEU A 86 12.10 16.27 -6.95
CA LEU A 86 10.91 15.45 -7.10
C LEU A 86 10.06 15.45 -5.83
N THR A 87 8.84 14.95 -5.97
CA THR A 87 7.92 14.67 -4.87
C THR A 87 7.45 13.22 -4.95
N MET A 88 7.53 12.51 -3.84
CA MET A 88 7.03 11.15 -3.68
C MET A 88 5.73 11.17 -2.89
N TYR A 89 4.77 10.39 -3.34
CA TYR A 89 3.47 10.19 -2.71
C TYR A 89 3.26 8.70 -2.51
N ARG A 90 2.84 8.28 -1.32
CA ARG A 90 2.46 6.89 -1.03
C ARG A 90 1.00 6.83 -0.62
N PHE A 91 0.28 5.88 -1.19
CA PHE A 91 -1.17 5.70 -1.03
C PHE A 91 -1.46 4.38 -0.31
N ASP A 92 -2.56 4.29 0.43
CA ASP A 92 -3.09 3.02 0.94
C ASP A 92 -3.81 2.23 -0.18
N ASP A 93 -4.57 2.94 -1.02
CA ASP A 93 -5.29 2.37 -2.16
C ASP A 93 -4.49 2.50 -3.46
N HIS A 94 -4.37 1.38 -4.16
CA HIS A 94 -3.70 1.33 -5.46
C HIS A 94 -4.45 2.12 -6.55
N ALA A 95 -5.78 2.18 -6.48
CA ALA A 95 -6.60 2.96 -7.41
C ALA A 95 -6.32 4.45 -7.30
N ASP A 96 -6.09 4.95 -6.08
CA ASP A 96 -5.75 6.35 -5.82
C ASP A 96 -4.35 6.67 -6.35
N ALA A 97 -3.38 5.79 -6.16
CA ALA A 97 -2.06 5.92 -6.78
C ALA A 97 -2.14 5.98 -8.33
N VAL A 98 -3.01 5.17 -8.94
CA VAL A 98 -3.23 5.20 -10.40
C VAL A 98 -3.91 6.50 -10.83
N ALA A 99 -4.89 6.99 -10.07
CA ALA A 99 -5.58 8.24 -10.36
C ALA A 99 -4.62 9.43 -10.30
N ALA A 100 -3.83 9.53 -9.22
CA ALA A 100 -2.81 10.57 -9.05
C ALA A 100 -1.77 10.56 -10.18
N ALA A 101 -1.26 9.38 -10.55
CA ALA A 101 -0.30 9.26 -11.64
C ALA A 101 -0.85 9.75 -12.99
N ARG A 102 -2.15 9.58 -13.24
CA ARG A 102 -2.83 10.08 -14.46
C ARG A 102 -3.01 11.60 -14.42
N GLU A 103 -3.29 12.15 -13.25
CA GLU A 103 -3.48 13.59 -13.06
C GLU A 103 -2.20 14.39 -13.33
N PHE A 104 -1.04 13.87 -12.91
CA PHE A 104 0.26 14.51 -13.10
C PHE A 104 0.82 14.44 -14.54
N ALA A 105 0.02 14.02 -15.52
CA ALA A 105 0.21 14.27 -16.96
C ALA A 105 1.64 14.04 -17.54
N GLY A 106 2.22 12.85 -17.34
CA GLY A 106 3.49 12.44 -17.96
C GLY A 106 4.76 12.92 -17.23
N GLU A 107 4.60 13.74 -16.19
CA GLU A 107 5.67 14.12 -15.26
C GLU A 107 5.78 13.16 -14.08
N ALA A 108 4.86 12.19 -13.98
CA ALA A 108 4.82 11.20 -12.92
C ALA A 108 5.24 9.80 -13.37
N TYR A 109 5.91 9.11 -12.47
CA TYR A 109 6.18 7.69 -12.49
C TYR A 109 5.39 6.99 -11.38
N LYS A 110 4.83 5.81 -11.66
CA LYS A 110 4.11 5.02 -10.66
C LYS A 110 4.82 3.69 -10.47
N SER A 111 5.20 3.40 -9.23
CA SER A 111 5.71 2.10 -8.80
C SER A 111 4.78 1.57 -7.70
N GLY A 112 3.94 0.57 -8.01
CA GLY A 112 2.98 0.02 -7.04
C GLY A 112 2.05 1.09 -6.45
N TRP A 113 2.18 1.32 -5.13
CA TRP A 113 1.45 2.32 -4.33
C TRP A 113 2.16 3.68 -4.21
N ILE A 114 3.30 3.84 -4.88
CA ILE A 114 4.09 5.07 -4.85
C ILE A 114 3.97 5.77 -6.19
N VAL A 115 3.74 7.08 -6.14
CA VAL A 115 3.79 7.98 -7.28
C VAL A 115 4.93 8.96 -7.06
N VAL A 116 5.78 9.12 -8.05
CA VAL A 116 6.88 10.09 -8.08
C VAL A 116 6.55 11.14 -9.11
N ARG A 117 6.44 12.41 -8.72
CA ARG A 117 6.33 13.55 -9.62
C ARG A 117 7.69 14.22 -9.72
N PHE A 118 8.27 14.30 -10.91
CA PHE A 118 9.56 14.94 -11.11
C PHE A 118 9.42 16.43 -11.35
N GLU A 119 10.24 17.24 -10.69
CA GLU A 119 10.27 18.67 -10.96
C GLU A 119 10.87 18.94 -12.36
N PRO A 120 10.24 19.80 -13.18
CA PRO A 120 10.68 20.04 -14.55
C PRO A 120 12.13 20.55 -14.62
N GLY A 121 12.97 19.84 -15.37
CA GLY A 121 14.38 20.23 -15.60
C GLY A 121 15.32 20.02 -14.41
N ALA A 122 14.83 19.56 -13.25
CA ALA A 122 15.67 19.34 -12.07
C ALA A 122 16.53 18.07 -12.18
N LEU A 123 16.00 17.03 -12.83
CA LEU A 123 16.73 15.80 -13.18
C LEU A 123 16.71 15.57 -14.70
N SER A 124 17.85 15.14 -15.24
CA SER A 124 17.99 14.64 -16.60
C SER A 124 17.17 13.36 -16.80
N ARG A 125 16.98 12.97 -18.06
CA ARG A 125 16.26 11.73 -18.38
C ARG A 125 16.96 10.50 -17.82
N GLU A 126 18.29 10.46 -17.86
CA GLU A 126 19.08 9.36 -17.32
C GLU A 126 18.97 9.27 -15.79
N GLU A 127 19.02 10.38 -15.09
CA GLU A 127 18.85 10.42 -13.62
C GLU A 127 17.44 10.00 -13.19
N ARG A 128 16.40 10.44 -13.92
CA ARG A 128 15.02 9.98 -13.70
C ARG A 128 14.92 8.47 -13.86
N GLN A 129 15.56 7.90 -14.89
CA GLN A 129 15.58 6.46 -15.13
C GLN A 129 16.33 5.69 -14.03
N ALA A 130 17.46 6.21 -13.56
CA ALA A 130 18.20 5.62 -12.45
C ALA A 130 17.39 5.63 -11.15
N PHE A 131 16.70 6.74 -10.87
CA PHE A 131 15.86 6.88 -9.68
C PHE A 131 14.71 5.86 -9.69
N VAL A 132 13.96 5.78 -10.79
CA VAL A 132 12.82 4.84 -10.89
C VAL A 132 13.28 3.38 -10.82
N GLY A 133 14.43 3.04 -11.41
CA GLY A 133 15.00 1.70 -11.30
C GLY A 133 15.35 1.32 -9.86
N GLY A 134 15.90 2.26 -9.09
CA GLY A 134 16.15 2.07 -7.65
C GLY A 134 14.86 1.89 -6.86
N LEU A 135 13.85 2.73 -7.14
CA LEU A 135 12.54 2.64 -6.49
C LEU A 135 11.84 1.31 -6.79
N ASP A 136 11.87 0.85 -8.03
CA ASP A 136 11.28 -0.44 -8.41
C ASP A 136 11.99 -1.57 -7.69
N CYS A 137 13.32 -1.61 -7.66
CA CYS A 137 14.06 -2.63 -6.90
C CYS A 137 13.59 -2.71 -5.42
N ILE A 138 13.39 -1.57 -4.78
CA ILE A 138 12.90 -1.49 -3.39
C ILE A 138 11.45 -1.98 -3.29
N ASN A 139 10.62 -1.69 -4.29
CA ASN A 139 9.20 -2.01 -4.27
C ASN A 139 8.91 -3.46 -4.62
N VAL A 140 9.48 -4.01 -5.69
CA VAL A 140 9.16 -5.35 -6.18
C VAL A 140 10.05 -6.45 -5.56
N GLY A 141 11.17 -6.11 -4.94
CA GLY A 141 12.19 -7.08 -4.46
C GLY A 141 12.88 -7.87 -5.58
N VAL A 142 12.30 -7.87 -6.78
CA VAL A 142 12.78 -8.42 -8.05
C VAL A 142 12.12 -7.57 -9.14
N THR A 143 12.88 -6.93 -10.04
CA THR A 143 12.30 -6.11 -11.14
C THR A 143 11.21 -6.87 -11.93
N GLU A 144 10.31 -6.18 -12.64
CA GLU A 144 9.28 -6.83 -13.50
C GLU A 144 9.87 -7.81 -14.53
N ASP A 145 11.17 -7.66 -14.85
CA ASP A 145 11.94 -8.54 -15.75
C ASP A 145 12.60 -9.75 -15.04
N GLY A 146 12.31 -9.97 -13.74
CA GLY A 146 12.82 -11.12 -12.98
C GLY A 146 14.29 -11.01 -12.59
N VAL A 147 14.90 -9.83 -12.69
CA VAL A 147 16.23 -9.58 -12.14
C VAL A 147 16.10 -9.35 -10.64
N GLU A 148 16.70 -10.26 -9.85
CA GLU A 148 16.91 -10.06 -8.42
C GLU A 148 17.73 -8.77 -8.23
N CYS A 149 17.14 -7.81 -7.52
CA CYS A 149 17.89 -6.73 -6.90
C CYS A 149 18.32 -7.22 -5.51
#